data_AF-A0A0M8WKR9-F1
#
_entry.id   AF-A0A0M8WKR9-F1
#
_cell.length_a   1.000
_cell.length_b   1.000
_cell.length_c   1.000
_cell.angle_alpha   90.00
_cell.angle_beta   90.00
_cell.angle_gamma   90.00
#
_symmetry.space_group_name_H-M   'P 1'
#
loop_
_entity.id
_entity.type
_entity.pdbx_description
1 polymer ?
#
loop_
_entity_poly.entity_id
_entity_poly.type
_entity_poly.pdbx_seq_one_letter_code
_entity_poly.pdbx_strand_id
1 'polypeptide(L)' 'MPAGPAQAIPACKSGYACLYQWWADREHTEFNGFLSIDCDGSAVSSGTRSGYLQFTQARCNSL' A
#
# COMPACT_ATOMS: atom_id res chain seq x y z
N MET A 1 -9.82 -19.21 -11.70
CA MET A 1 -8.74 -18.94 -10.73
C MET A 1 -9.37 -18.14 -9.61
N PRO A 2 -9.35 -18.58 -8.33
CA PRO A 2 -9.89 -17.78 -7.26
C PRO A 2 -8.93 -16.62 -7.01
N ALA A 3 -9.35 -15.41 -7.36
CA ALA A 3 -8.70 -14.21 -6.85
C ALA A 3 -8.68 -14.34 -5.32
N GLY A 4 -7.50 -14.30 -4.71
CA GLY A 4 -7.38 -14.29 -3.25
C GLY A 4 -8.31 -13.23 -2.66
N PRO A 5 -8.77 -13.40 -1.41
CA PRO A 5 -9.71 -12.47 -0.79
C PRO A 5 -9.20 -11.06 -1.02
N ALA A 6 -10.00 -10.23 -1.71
CA ALA A 6 -9.66 -8.84 -1.96
C ALA A 6 -9.38 -8.21 -0.60
N GLN A 7 -8.11 -8.11 -0.24
CA GLN A 7 -7.68 -7.58 1.05
C GLN A 7 -8.20 -6.15 1.04
N ALA A 8 -9.20 -5.90 1.89
CA ALA A 8 -9.83 -4.59 1.97
C ALA A 8 -8.71 -3.58 2.20
N ILE A 9 -8.38 -2.80 1.15
CA ILE A 9 -7.28 -1.85 1.19
C ILE A 9 -7.66 -0.85 2.30
N PRO A 10 -6.94 -0.84 3.43
CA PRO A 10 -7.34 -0.01 4.56
C PRO A 10 -7.35 1.44 4.12
N ALA A 11 -8.39 2.20 4.45
CA ALA A 11 -8.52 3.58 4.01
C ALA A 11 -7.41 4.45 4.63
N CYS A 12 -6.72 5.23 3.80
CA CYS A 12 -5.76 6.19 4.32
C CYS A 12 -6.51 7.32 5.05
N LYS A 13 -6.15 7.56 6.31
CA LYS A 13 -6.76 8.65 7.09
C LYS A 13 -6.24 10.00 6.58
N SER A 14 -7.10 11.01 6.53
CA SER A 14 -6.69 12.37 6.19
C SER A 14 -5.65 12.88 7.20
N GLY A 15 -4.57 13.48 6.70
CA GLY A 15 -3.40 13.85 7.51
C GLY A 15 -2.51 12.66 7.91
N TYR A 16 -2.56 11.55 7.17
CA TYR A 16 -1.62 10.43 7.27
C TYR A 16 -1.04 10.13 5.89
N ALA A 17 0.24 9.78 5.86
CA ALA A 17 0.88 9.19 4.70
C ALA A 17 0.69 7.67 4.79
N CYS A 18 0.20 7.05 3.73
CA CYS A 18 -0.07 5.63 3.69
C CYS A 18 0.73 4.96 2.59
N LEU A 19 1.42 3.88 2.92
CA LEU A 19 2.19 3.09 2.00
C LEU A 19 1.62 1.66 1.96
N TYR A 20 1.19 1.26 0.78
CA TYR A 20 0.70 -0.07 0.45
C TYR A 20 1.74 -0.70 -0.47
N GLN A 21 2.32 -1.83 -0.08
CA GLN A 21 3.31 -2.55 -0.87
C GLN A 21 2.76 -3.94 -1.15
N TRP A 22 2.75 -4.34 -2.41
CA TRP A 22 2.37 -5.67 -2.85
C TRP A 22 3.63 -6.45 -3.19
N TRP A 23 3.77 -7.59 -2.54
CA TRP A 23 4.85 -8.53 -2.72
C TRP A 23 4.30 -9.82 -3.33
N ALA A 24 5.08 -10.50 -4.17
CA ALA A 24 4.67 -11.81 -4.70
C ALA A 24 4.66 -12.87 -3.60
N ASP A 25 5.60 -12.78 -2.66
CA ASP A 25 5.84 -13.75 -1.59
C ASP A 25 5.70 -13.14 -0.20
N ARG A 26 5.42 -13.98 0.80
CA ARG A 26 5.36 -13.60 2.22
C ARG A 26 6.73 -13.16 2.78
N GLU A 27 7.80 -13.60 2.15
CA GLU A 27 9.18 -13.24 2.52
C GLU A 27 9.58 -11.86 1.99
N HIS A 28 8.71 -11.18 1.23
CA HIS A 28 8.97 -9.88 0.63
C HIS A 28 10.24 -9.86 -0.24
N THR A 29 10.52 -10.97 -0.93
CA THR A 29 11.67 -11.12 -1.82
C THR A 29 11.43 -10.52 -3.19
N GLU A 30 10.22 -10.68 -3.72
CA GLU A 30 9.82 -10.17 -5.03
C GLU A 30 8.73 -9.10 -4.87
N PHE A 31 9.04 -7.90 -5.36
CA PHE A 31 8.16 -6.74 -5.28
C PHE A 31 7.27 -6.65 -6.52
N ASN A 32 5.96 -6.74 -6.32
CA ASN A 32 4.99 -6.63 -7.43
C ASN A 32 4.62 -5.17 -7.70
N GLY A 33 4.48 -4.36 -6.65
CA GLY A 33 4.08 -2.98 -6.80
C GLY A 33 3.82 -2.28 -5.49
N PHE A 34 3.49 -1.00 -5.56
CA PHE A 34 3.12 -0.20 -4.41
C PHE A 34 2.15 0.92 -4.77
N LEU A 35 1.55 1.47 -3.72
CA LEU A 35 0.74 2.68 -3.71
C LEU A 35 1.21 3.45 -2.48
N SER A 36 1.79 4.63 -2.68
CA SER A 36 1.99 5.61 -1.61
C SER A 36 0.93 6.67 -1.74
N ILE A 37 0.38 7.11 -0.63
CA ILE A 37 -0.48 8.28 -0.51
C ILE A 37 0.23 9.19 0.45
N ASP A 38 0.69 10.33 -0.05
CA ASP A 38 1.38 11.34 0.71
C ASP A 38 0.39 12.24 1.46
N CYS A 39 0.94 13.01 2.40
CA CYS A 39 0.20 13.93 3.26
C CYS A 39 -0.59 15.01 2.53
N ASP A 40 -0.12 15.38 1.35
CA ASP A 40 -0.73 16.34 0.45
C ASP A 40 -1.96 15.77 -0.29
N GLY A 41 -2.25 14.47 -0.12
CA GLY A 41 -3.26 13.74 -0.89
C GLY A 41 -2.76 13.27 -2.25
N SER A 42 -1.51 13.61 -2.59
CA SER A 42 -0.80 13.05 -3.73
C SER A 42 -0.68 11.53 -3.58
N ALA A 43 -1.18 10.78 -4.55
CA ALA A 43 -1.09 9.32 -4.57
C ALA A 43 -0.17 8.87 -5.70
N VAL A 44 0.90 8.16 -5.37
CA VAL A 44 1.79 7.51 -6.34
C VAL A 44 1.52 6.03 -6.32
N SER A 45 1.41 5.38 -7.48
CA SER A 45 1.40 3.92 -7.53
C SER A 45 2.21 3.40 -8.68
N SER A 46 2.80 2.23 -8.50
CA SER A 46 3.63 1.58 -9.50
C SER A 46 3.47 0.07 -9.41
N GLY A 47 3.53 -0.61 -10.56
CA GLY A 47 3.45 -2.06 -10.64
C GLY A 47 2.04 -2.64 -10.44
N THR A 48 2.00 -3.89 -9.97
CA THR A 48 0.78 -4.70 -9.88
C THR A 48 0.32 -4.86 -8.43
N ARG A 49 -0.97 -4.63 -8.19
CA ARG A 49 -1.61 -4.75 -6.86
C ARG A 49 -2.08 -6.18 -6.58
N SER A 50 -1.17 -7.14 -6.66
CA SER A 50 -1.46 -8.57 -6.50
C SER A 50 -0.46 -9.24 -5.58
N GLY A 51 -0.91 -10.21 -4.79
CA GLY A 51 -0.09 -10.96 -3.84
C GLY A 51 -0.27 -10.50 -2.39
N TYR A 52 0.83 -10.50 -1.63
CA TYR A 52 0.88 -10.13 -0.22
C TYR A 52 0.93 -8.61 -0.05
N LEU A 53 -0.17 -8.02 0.44
CA LEU A 53 -0.22 -6.62 0.78
C LEU A 53 0.40 -6.36 2.17
N GLN A 54 1.44 -5.54 2.18
CA GLN A 54 1.99 -4.90 3.35
C GLN A 54 1.49 -3.45 3.42
N PHE A 55 0.73 -3.14 4.46
CA PHE A 55 0.21 -1.80 4.69
C PHE A 55 0.98 -1.12 5.82
N THR A 56 1.35 0.14 5.61
CA THR A 56 1.99 1.00 6.60
C THR A 56 1.33 2.37 6.54
N GLN A 57 1.06 2.97 7.69
CA GLN A 57 0.56 4.33 7.77
C GLN A 57 1.41 5.12 8.75
N ALA A 58 1.80 6.31 8.36
CA ALA A 58 2.54 7.27 9.16
C ALA A 58 1.68 8.53 9.31
N ARG A 59 1.67 9.12 10.50
CA ARG A 59 0.98 10.40 10.71
C ARG A 59 1.76 11.48 10.00
N CYS A 60 1.07 12.30 9.23
CA CYS A 60 1.65 13.51 8.68
C CYS A 60 1.89 14.45 9.85
N ASN A 61 3.13 14.49 10.33
CA ASN A 61 3.51 15.49 11.30
C ASN A 61 3.53 16.81 10.54
N SER A 62 2.56 17.68 10.84
CA SER A 62 2.78 19.11 10.62
C SER A 62 4.06 19.43 11.38
N LEU A 63 5.13 19.74 10.65
CA LEU A 63 6.16 20.60 11.22
C LEU A 63 5.49 21.88 11.73
#